data_AF-A0AAU4SWF3-F1
#
_entry.id   AF-A0AAU4SWF3-F1
#
_cell.length_a   1.000
_cell.length_b   1.000
_cell.length_c   1.000
_cell.angle_alpha   90.00
_cell.angle_beta   90.00
_cell.angle_gamma   90.00
#
_symmetry.space_group_name_H-M   'P 1'
#
loop_
_entity.id
_entity.type
_entity.pdbx_description
1 polymer ?
#
loop_
_entity_poly.entity_id
_entity_poly.type
_entity_poly.pdbx_seq_one_letter_code
_entity_poly.pdbx_strand_id
1 'polypeptide(L)'
;MKAATPKPGAAKKAASETPAPVETAPAEPEKTETAPVEITPETWRGHKETPAQVCVKGVEQPFAAQAVTGCSIKFLQFTDTEGERQRIPASTVERVTV
;
A
#
# COMPACT_ATOMS: atom_id res chain seq x y z
N MET A 1 -13.81 -45.08 -44.58
CA MET A 1 -13.98 -45.98 -43.41
C MET A 1 -13.85 -45.08 -42.17
N LYS A 2 -14.94 -44.56 -41.60
CA LYS A 2 -15.83 -45.12 -40.54
C LYS A 2 -15.18 -45.14 -39.15
N ALA A 3 -15.86 -44.50 -38.18
CA ALA A 3 -15.78 -44.61 -36.70
C ALA A 3 -14.60 -43.93 -35.98
N ALA A 4 -14.71 -43.33 -34.79
CA ALA A 4 -15.83 -42.98 -33.90
C ALA A 4 -15.32 -42.02 -32.79
N THR A 5 -16.12 -41.02 -32.44
CA THR A 5 -16.13 -40.37 -31.10
C THR A 5 -17.21 -41.13 -30.30
N PRO A 6 -17.03 -41.53 -29.01
CA PRO A 6 -17.02 -40.57 -27.89
C PRO A 6 -16.27 -41.00 -26.60
N LYS A 7 -16.05 -40.02 -25.69
CA LYS A 7 -16.51 -40.00 -24.28
C LYS A 7 -15.57 -39.17 -23.37
N PRO A 8 -15.89 -37.91 -23.05
CA PRO A 8 -15.46 -37.31 -21.79
C PRO A 8 -16.41 -37.78 -20.68
N GLY A 9 -15.88 -38.54 -19.72
CA GLY A 9 -16.57 -38.82 -18.47
C GLY A 9 -16.60 -37.55 -17.62
N ALA A 10 -17.73 -36.82 -17.67
CA ALA A 10 -18.01 -35.75 -16.72
C ALA A 10 -18.64 -36.37 -15.47
N ALA A 11 -17.87 -36.44 -14.39
CA ALA A 11 -18.36 -36.76 -13.07
C ALA A 11 -18.68 -35.47 -12.30
N LYS A 12 -19.75 -35.57 -11.51
CA LYS A 12 -20.11 -34.79 -10.31
C LYS A 12 -20.85 -33.44 -10.48
N LYS A 13 -22.16 -33.54 -10.23
CA LYS A 13 -22.99 -32.75 -9.29
C LYS A 13 -22.47 -31.36 -8.88
N ALA A 14 -23.26 -30.34 -9.20
CA ALA A 14 -23.53 -29.17 -8.35
C ALA A 14 -24.92 -28.66 -8.76
N ALA A 15 -25.97 -28.95 -7.99
CA ALA A 15 -26.49 -28.07 -6.92
C ALA A 15 -26.98 -26.72 -7.49
N SER A 16 -28.30 -26.62 -7.63
CA SER A 16 -29.06 -25.38 -7.80
C SER A 16 -28.64 -24.35 -6.77
N GLU A 17 -28.54 -23.08 -7.16
CA GLU A 17 -29.09 -21.93 -6.44
C GLU A 17 -28.94 -20.66 -7.28
N THR A 18 -30.06 -19.96 -7.47
CA THR A 18 -30.21 -18.61 -8.06
C THR A 18 -30.76 -17.72 -6.94
N PRO A 19 -30.61 -16.38 -6.95
CA PRO A 19 -29.43 -15.53 -7.18
C PRO A 19 -29.08 -14.75 -5.88
N ALA A 20 -27.88 -14.15 -5.78
CA ALA A 20 -27.61 -13.13 -4.76
C ALA A 20 -27.17 -11.82 -5.44
N PRO A 21 -27.97 -10.75 -5.40
CA PRO A 21 -27.47 -9.40 -5.57
C PRO A 21 -27.00 -8.91 -4.20
N VAL A 22 -25.70 -8.92 -3.95
CA VAL A 22 -25.12 -8.12 -2.89
C VAL A 22 -24.24 -7.08 -3.55
N GLU A 23 -24.78 -5.87 -3.60
CA GLU A 23 -24.05 -4.63 -3.77
C GLU A 23 -23.08 -4.55 -2.58
N THR A 24 -21.86 -5.08 -2.75
CA THR A 24 -20.77 -4.82 -1.82
C THR A 24 -20.17 -3.49 -2.24
N ALA A 25 -20.64 -2.40 -1.61
CA ALA A 25 -19.90 -1.15 -1.59
C ALA A 25 -18.44 -1.43 -1.19
N PRO A 26 -17.45 -0.78 -1.82
CA PRO A 26 -16.06 -1.00 -1.49
C PRO A 26 -15.82 -0.70 -0.01
N ALA A 27 -15.21 -1.65 0.68
CA ALA A 27 -14.70 -1.46 2.03
C ALA A 27 -13.67 -0.32 2.00
N GLU A 28 -14.10 0.88 2.39
CA GLU A 28 -13.17 1.90 2.88
C GLU A 28 -12.53 1.31 4.14
N PRO A 29 -11.21 1.08 4.16
CA PRO A 29 -10.56 0.71 5.41
C PRO A 29 -10.68 1.91 6.34
N GLU A 30 -11.34 1.70 7.49
CA GLU A 30 -11.37 2.59 8.63
C GLU A 30 -9.95 3.12 8.91
N LYS A 31 -9.67 4.34 8.47
CA LYS A 31 -8.51 5.10 8.96
C LYS A 31 -8.84 5.44 10.41
N THR A 32 -8.29 4.65 11.32
CA THR A 32 -8.08 5.08 12.71
C THR A 32 -7.43 6.46 12.64
N GLU A 33 -8.20 7.49 13.01
CA GLU A 33 -7.83 8.89 13.03
C GLU A 33 -6.83 9.12 14.18
N THR A 34 -5.65 8.52 14.06
CA THR A 34 -4.48 8.90 14.84
C THR A 34 -4.00 10.18 14.18
N ALA A 35 -4.04 11.30 14.91
CA ALA A 35 -3.52 12.56 14.40
C ALA A 35 -2.13 12.34 13.79
N PRO A 36 -1.82 12.95 12.62
CA PRO A 36 -0.57 12.67 11.90
C PRO A 36 0.63 12.93 12.82
N VAL A 37 1.40 11.88 13.10
CA VAL A 37 2.54 11.97 14.02
C VAL A 37 3.75 12.38 13.21
N GLU A 38 4.38 13.51 13.57
CA GLU A 38 5.59 13.97 12.88
C GLU A 38 6.80 13.07 13.21
N ILE A 39 7.46 12.61 12.15
CA ILE A 39 8.66 11.79 12.19
C ILE A 39 9.87 12.71 12.23
N THR A 40 10.61 12.66 13.34
CA THR A 40 11.88 13.38 13.52
C THR A 40 13.06 12.41 13.43
N PRO A 41 14.31 12.90 13.30
CA PRO A 41 15.51 12.07 13.36
C PRO A 41 15.65 11.26 14.66
N GLU A 42 14.90 11.61 15.71
CA GLU A 42 14.87 10.89 16.98
C GLU A 42 13.75 9.84 17.03
N THR A 43 12.58 10.14 16.45
CA THR A 43 11.40 9.26 16.52
C THR A 43 11.29 8.27 15.35
N TRP A 44 11.96 8.51 14.21
CA TRP A 44 11.80 7.66 13.02
C TRP A 44 12.10 6.18 13.26
N ARG A 45 13.01 5.84 14.18
CA ARG A 45 13.31 4.44 14.51
C ARG A 45 12.10 3.69 15.08
N GLY A 46 11.23 4.38 15.80
CA GLY A 46 9.98 3.83 16.32
C GLY A 46 8.91 3.62 15.23
N HIS A 47 9.09 4.26 14.07
CA HIS A 47 8.14 4.28 12.96
C HIS A 47 8.77 3.78 11.64
N LYS A 48 9.88 3.04 11.73
CA LYS A 48 10.70 2.67 10.55
C LYS A 48 9.95 1.78 9.55
N GLU A 49 8.93 1.06 10.02
CA GLU A 49 8.07 0.14 9.25
C GLU A 49 6.66 0.70 9.08
N THR A 50 6.42 1.95 9.50
CA THR A 50 5.13 2.60 9.41
C THR A 50 5.05 3.38 8.08
N PRO A 51 3.93 3.28 7.36
CA PRO A 51 3.70 4.12 6.20
C PRO A 51 3.65 5.59 6.64
N ALA A 52 4.38 6.44 5.92
CA ALA A 52 4.51 7.87 6.19
C ALA A 52 4.23 8.68 4.93
N GLN A 53 3.91 9.95 5.10
CA GLN A 53 3.85 10.94 4.05
C GLN A 53 5.03 11.89 4.20
N VAL A 54 5.79 12.06 3.13
CA VAL A 54 6.97 12.91 3.07
C VAL A 54 6.62 14.17 2.30
N CYS A 55 6.44 15.28 3.01
CA CYS A 55 6.20 16.58 2.40
C CYS A 55 7.53 17.21 2.03
N VAL A 56 7.72 17.54 0.75
CA VAL A 56 8.94 18.15 0.23
C VAL A 56 8.65 19.61 -0.13
N LYS A 57 9.53 20.51 0.29
CA LYS A 57 9.43 21.96 0.07
C LYS A 57 9.36 22.24 -1.43
N GLY A 58 8.28 22.91 -1.86
CA GLY A 58 8.05 23.25 -3.25
C GLY A 58 7.44 22.12 -4.09
N VAL A 59 7.07 20.99 -3.48
CA VAL A 59 6.28 19.93 -4.10
C VAL A 59 4.88 19.99 -3.52
N GLU A 60 3.87 20.17 -4.37
CA GLU A 60 2.47 20.30 -3.94
C GLU A 60 1.91 18.98 -3.37
N GLN A 61 2.44 17.84 -3.85
CA GLN A 61 1.99 16.51 -3.46
C GLN A 61 3.03 15.81 -2.58
N PRO A 62 2.68 15.37 -1.36
CA PRO A 62 3.58 14.61 -0.51
C PRO A 62 3.85 13.22 -1.09
N PHE A 63 5.07 12.72 -0.93
CA PHE A 63 5.43 11.36 -1.33
C PHE A 63 4.88 10.35 -0.32
N ALA A 64 4.20 9.33 -0.80
CA ALA A 64 3.71 8.24 0.03
C ALA A 64 4.86 7.25 0.29
N ALA A 65 5.47 7.34 1.46
CA ALA A 65 6.43 6.36 1.92
C ALA A 65 5.69 5.16 2.52
N GLN A 66 6.00 3.96 2.04
CA GLN A 66 5.62 2.72 2.71
C GLN A 66 6.38 2.52 4.02
N ALA A 67 7.64 2.99 4.09
CA ALA A 67 8.48 2.83 5.28
C ALA A 67 9.61 3.86 5.29
N VAL A 68 9.85 4.51 6.44
CA VAL A 68 11.01 5.40 6.62
C VAL A 68 12.21 4.58 7.10
N THR A 69 13.07 4.20 6.14
CA THR A 69 14.23 3.33 6.42
C THR A 69 15.42 4.07 7.00
N GLY A 70 15.46 5.40 6.91
CA GLY A 70 16.46 6.24 7.55
C GLY A 70 16.05 7.71 7.61
N CYS A 71 16.15 8.34 8.78
CA CYS A 71 16.03 9.79 8.91
C CYS A 71 17.28 10.33 9.58
N SER A 72 17.91 11.32 8.95
CA SER A 72 19.13 11.96 9.42
C SER A 72 19.12 13.43 9.06
N ILE A 73 19.93 14.24 9.76
CA ILE A 73 20.03 15.69 9.52
C ILE A 73 20.45 16.07 8.08
N LYS A 74 21.02 15.13 7.31
CA LYS A 74 21.50 15.36 5.93
C LYS A 74 20.53 14.81 4.88
N PHE A 75 19.86 13.70 5.15
CA PHE A 75 19.02 13.00 4.18
C PHE A 75 17.90 12.21 4.86
N LEU A 76 16.79 12.09 4.14
CA LEU A 76 15.71 11.16 4.43
C LEU A 76 15.78 10.02 3.41
N GLN A 77 15.70 8.79 3.91
CA GLN A 77 15.62 7.57 3.13
C GLN A 77 14.33 6.87 3.47
N PHE A 78 13.54 6.55 2.46
CA PHE A 78 12.26 5.89 2.61
C PHE A 78 12.01 4.95 1.43
N THR A 79 11.18 3.95 1.65
CA THR A 79 10.67 3.09 0.58
C THR A 79 9.35 3.68 0.14
N ASP A 80 9.17 3.93 -1.15
CA ASP A 80 7.89 4.40 -1.71
C ASP A 80 6.85 3.26 -1.76
N THR A 81 5.60 3.59 -2.08
CA THR A 81 4.53 2.63 -2.35
C THR A 81 4.86 1.63 -3.46
N GLU A 82 5.71 2.01 -4.41
CA GLU A 82 6.19 1.12 -5.48
C GLU A 82 7.27 0.12 -5.00
N GLY A 83 7.71 0.22 -3.74
CA GLY A 83 8.79 -0.60 -3.18
C GLY A 83 10.19 -0.07 -3.50
N GLU A 84 10.30 1.06 -4.20
CA GLU A 84 11.57 1.69 -4.52
C GLU A 84 12.13 2.48 -3.34
N ARG A 85 13.44 2.33 -3.11
CA ARG A 85 14.13 3.08 -2.05
C ARG A 85 14.49 4.47 -2.56
N GLN A 86 13.76 5.46 -2.09
CA GLN A 86 14.02 6.86 -2.34
C GLN A 86 14.97 7.44 -1.29
N ARG A 87 15.81 8.37 -1.75
CA ARG A 87 16.71 9.13 -0.89
C ARG A 87 16.68 10.58 -1.31
N ILE A 88 16.27 11.44 -0.40
CA ILE A 88 16.17 12.88 -0.64
C ILE A 88 16.96 13.67 0.41
N PRO A 89 17.47 14.87 0.08
CA PRO A 89 18.10 15.74 1.07
C PRO A 89 17.12 16.11 2.18
N ALA A 90 17.55 16.08 3.44
CA ALA A 90 16.69 16.49 4.54
C ALA A 90 16.33 17.99 4.44
N SER A 91 17.19 18.80 3.82
CA SER A 91 16.94 20.22 3.57
C SER A 91 15.77 20.50 2.62
N THR A 92 15.40 19.54 1.77
CA THR A 92 14.22 19.66 0.89
C THR A 92 12.98 19.13 1.56
N VAL A 93 13.10 18.36 2.65
CA VAL A 93 11.95 17.84 3.39
C VAL A 93 11.41 18.95 4.28
N GLU A 94 10.12 19.25 4.15
CA GLU A 94 9.44 20.17 5.04
C GLU A 94 9.01 19.47 6.32
N ARG A 95 8.36 18.31 6.18
CA ARG A 95 7.93 17.45 7.29
C ARG A 95 7.67 16.04 6.83
N VAL A 96 7.68 15.09 7.76
CA VAL A 96 7.32 13.69 7.51
C VAL A 96 6.28 13.29 8.54
N THR A 97 5.17 12.71 8.14
CA THR A 97 4.04 12.39 9.03
C THR A 97 3.56 10.96 8.82
N VAL A 98 3.33 10.19 9.88
CA VAL A 98 2.66 8.87 9.82
C VAL A 98 1.21 8.96 10.23
#